data_AF-A0A1K1Q2Z2-F1
#
_entry.id   AF-A0A1K1Q2Z2-F1
#
_cell.length_a   1.000
_cell.length_b   1.000
_cell.length_c   1.000
_cell.angle_alpha   90.00
_cell.angle_beta   90.00
_cell.angle_gamma   90.00
#
_symmetry.space_group_name_H-M   'P 1'
#
loop_
_entity.id
_entity.type
_entity.pdbx_description
1 polymer ?
#
loop_
_entity_poly.entity_id
_entity_poly.type
_entity_poly.pdbx_seq_one_letter_code
_entity_poly.pdbx_strand_id
1 'polypeptide(L)' 'MPNERIKNEMILAGVSINELAEYLGKTEQETVELLNTELGIMQNYKVMLAVTEIVRGKERT' A
#
# COMPACT_ATOMS: atom_id res chain seq x y z
N MET A 1 -8.44 -13.19 0.70
CA MET A 1 -7.18 -12.75 0.06
C MET A 1 -6.23 -12.21 1.12
N PRO A 2 -4.92 -12.46 1.04
CA PRO A 2 -3.96 -11.80 1.91
C PRO A 2 -4.10 -10.28 1.81
N ASN A 3 -3.99 -9.61 2.96
CA ASN A 3 -4.00 -8.16 3.10
C ASN A 3 -5.25 -7.45 2.52
N GLU A 4 -6.42 -8.09 2.54
CA GLU A 4 -7.69 -7.51 2.06
C GLU A 4 -7.96 -6.12 2.63
N ARG A 5 -7.68 -5.91 3.91
CA ARG A 5 -7.86 -4.59 4.54
C ARG A 5 -7.01 -3.52 3.85
N ILE A 6 -5.73 -3.77 3.60
CA ILE A 6 -4.84 -2.80 2.92
C ILE A 6 -5.38 -2.49 1.52
N LYS A 7 -5.77 -3.52 0.76
CA LYS A 7 -6.33 -3.33 -0.58
C LYS A 7 -7.62 -2.48 -0.54
N ASN A 8 -8.49 -2.72 0.43
CA ASN A 8 -9.72 -1.94 0.58
C ASN A 8 -9.43 -0.48 0.95
N GLU A 9 -8.49 -0.22 1.87
CA GLU A 9 -8.09 1.15 2.22
C GLU A 9 -7.48 1.87 1.02
N MET A 10 -6.63 1.20 0.24
CA MET A 10 -6.09 1.76 -1.01
C MET A 10 -7.20 2.16 -1.98
N ILE A 11 -8.19 1.29 -2.19
CA ILE A 11 -9.34 1.58 -3.07
C ILE A 11 -10.14 2.77 -2.54
N LEU A 12 -10.49 2.78 -1.25
CA LEU A 12 -11.29 3.83 -0.62
C LEU A 12 -10.58 5.19 -0.64
N ALA A 13 -9.26 5.18 -0.46
CA ALA A 13 -8.46 6.39 -0.43
C ALA A 13 -7.91 6.81 -1.81
N GLY A 14 -8.27 6.08 -2.87
CA GLY A 14 -7.80 6.35 -4.23
C GLY A 14 -6.28 6.25 -4.37
N VAL A 15 -5.63 5.34 -3.65
CA VAL A 15 -4.20 5.05 -3.77
C VAL A 15 -3.99 3.93 -4.78
N SER A 16 -3.26 4.23 -5.84
CA SER A 16 -2.97 3.25 -6.89
C SER A 16 -1.72 2.42 -6.58
N ILE A 17 -1.58 1.28 -7.26
CA ILE A 17 -0.45 0.37 -7.07
C ILE A 17 0.89 1.03 -7.41
N ASN A 18 0.93 1.86 -8.45
CA ASN A 18 2.14 2.59 -8.83
C ASN A 18 2.58 3.59 -7.75
N GLU A 19 1.66 4.29 -7.10
CA GLU A 19 1.98 5.23 -6.00
C GLU A 19 2.56 4.47 -4.81
N LEU A 20 1.98 3.33 -4.46
CA LEU A 20 2.50 2.48 -3.40
C LEU A 20 3.86 1.89 -3.76
N ALA A 21 4.04 1.44 -5.01
CA ALA A 21 5.29 0.88 -5.49
C ALA A 21 6.41 1.93 -5.45
N GLU A 22 6.15 3.15 -5.93
CA GLU A 22 7.07 4.28 -5.87
C GLU A 22 7.46 4.61 -4.42
N TYR A 23 6.48 4.72 -3.52
CA TYR A 23 6.73 5.01 -2.11
C TYR A 23 7.58 3.93 -1.43
N LEU A 24 7.34 2.65 -1.76
CA LEU A 24 8.07 1.52 -1.19
C LEU A 24 9.43 1.27 -1.86
N GLY A 25 9.77 2.00 -2.93
CA GLY A 25 10.98 1.77 -3.73
C GLY A 25 10.97 0.38 -4.39
N LYS A 26 9.81 -0.04 -4.90
CA LYS A 26 9.56 -1.35 -5.52
C LYS A 26 8.97 -1.18 -6.92
N THR A 27 9.00 -2.25 -7.69
CA THR A 27 8.20 -2.35 -8.91
C THR A 27 6.72 -2.59 -8.58
N GLU A 28 5.84 -2.29 -9.54
CA GLU A 28 4.41 -2.60 -9.42
C GLU A 28 4.19 -4.11 -9.22
N GLN A 29 4.92 -4.95 -9.95
CA GLN A 29 4.84 -6.40 -9.84
C GLN A 29 5.21 -6.88 -8.43
N GLU A 30 6.35 -6.45 -7.88
CA GLU A 30 6.76 -6.81 -6.52
C GLU A 30 5.75 -6.33 -5.47
N THR A 31 5.08 -5.20 -5.72
CA THR A 31 4.05 -4.66 -4.84
C THR A 31 2.77 -5.48 -4.90
N VAL A 32 2.36 -5.93 -6.08
CA VAL A 32 1.24 -6.87 -6.25
C VAL A 32 1.54 -8.20 -5.57
N GLU A 33 2.74 -8.75 -5.72
CA GLU A 33 3.17 -9.97 -5.04
C GLU A 33 3.17 -9.79 -3.51
N LEU A 34 3.70 -8.67 -3.02
CA LEU A 34 3.67 -8.31 -1.59
C LEU A 34 2.22 -8.27 -1.05
N LEU A 35 1.30 -7.64 -1.79
CA LEU A 35 -0.10 -7.54 -1.37
C LEU A 35 -0.85 -8.88 -1.48
N ASN A 36 -0.35 -9.85 -2.24
CA ASN A 36 -0.92 -11.19 -2.38
C ASN A 36 -0.22 -12.26 -1.53
N THR A 37 0.76 -11.89 -0.73
CA THR A 37 1.43 -12.80 0.22
C THR A 37 1.01 -12.52 1.65
N GLU A 38 1.14 -13.52 2.52
CA GLU A 38 0.87 -13.35 3.95
C GLU A 38 1.99 -12.52 4.59
N LEU A 39 1.63 -11.33 5.09
CA LEU A 39 2.57 -10.40 5.70
C LEU A 39 2.61 -10.58 7.22
N GLY A 40 3.82 -10.61 7.77
CA GLY A 40 4.00 -10.49 9.21
C GLY A 40 3.48 -9.13 9.73
N ILE A 41 3.17 -9.05 11.02
CA ILE A 41 2.57 -7.86 11.68
C ILE A 41 3.31 -6.57 11.33
N MET A 42 4.65 -6.60 11.40
CA MET A 42 5.49 -5.42 11.11
C MET A 42 5.45 -5.00 9.64
N GLN A 43 5.42 -5.96 8.70
CA GLN A 43 5.30 -5.65 7.28
C GLN A 43 3.93 -5.08 6.95
N ASN A 44 2.87 -5.68 7.51
CA ASN A 44 1.51 -5.15 7.41
C ASN A 44 1.42 -3.70 7.90
N TYR A 45 2.01 -3.40 9.05
CA TYR A 45 2.06 -2.03 9.59
C TYR A 45 2.78 -1.06 8.64
N LYS A 46 3.95 -1.46 8.10
CA LYS A 46 4.73 -0.61 7.17
C LYS A 46 3.96 -0.29 5.89
N VAL A 47 3.27 -1.28 5.32
CA VAL A 47 2.49 -1.07 4.09
C VAL A 47 1.29 -0.17 4.36
N MET A 48 0.57 -0.37 5.47
CA MET A 48 -0.55 0.50 5.84
C MET A 48 -0.10 1.94 6.13
N LEU A 49 1.05 2.12 6.78
CA LEU A 49 1.64 3.43 7.02
C LEU A 49 1.99 4.13 5.70
N ALA A 50 2.56 3.40 4.74
CA ALA A 50 2.85 3.93 3.40
C ALA A 50 1.57 4.43 2.70
N VAL A 51 0.50 3.64 2.72
CA VAL A 51 -0.81 4.06 2.18
C VAL A 51 -1.28 5.34 2.87
N THR A 52 -1.18 5.42 4.21
CA THR A 52 -1.61 6.59 4.97
C THR A 52 -0.82 7.86 4.60
N GLU A 53 0.51 7.75 4.47
CA GLU A 53 1.36 8.89 4.11
C GLU A 53 1.11 9.38 2.68
N ILE A 54 0.83 8.48 1.73
CA ILE A 54 0.41 8.86 0.36
C ILE A 54 -0.88 9.69 0.41
N VAL A 55 -1.88 9.23 1.16
CA VAL A 55 -3.17 9.94 1.30
C VAL A 55 -2.97 11.33 1.91
N ARG A 56 -2.18 11.44 2.98
CA ARG A 56 -1.85 12.73 3.61
C ARG A 56 -1.10 13.67 2.68
N GLY A 57 -0.28 13.13 1.77
CA GLY A 57 0.39 13.90 0.73
C GLY A 57 -0.61 14.56 -0.23
N LYS A 58 -1.65 13.82 -0.65
CA LYS A 58 -2.69 14.31 -1.56
C LYS A 58 -3.54 15.42 -0.97
N GLU A 59 -3.86 15.37 0.33
CA GLU A 59 -4.63 16.41 1.02
C GLU A 59 -3.91 17.77 1.11
N ARG A 60 -2.60 17.80 0.88
CA ARG A 60 -1.77 19.02 0.97
C ARG A 60 -1.58 19.76 -0.36
N THR A 61 -2.03 19.16 -1.46
CA THR A 61 -1.97 19.69 -2.84
C THR A 61 -3.35 20.14 -3.30
#